data_AF-A0A930N3J7-F1
#
_entry.id   AF-A0A930N3J7-F1
#
_cell.length_a   1.000
_cell.length_b   1.000
_cell.length_c   1.000
_cell.angle_alpha   90.00
_cell.angle_beta   90.00
_cell.angle_gamma   90.00
#
_symmetry.space_group_name_H-M   'P 1'
#
loop_
_entity.id
_entity.type
_entity.pdbx_description
1 polymer ?
#
loop_
_entity_poly.entity_id
_entity_poly.type
_entity_poly.pdbx_seq_one_letter_code
_entity_poly.pdbx_strand_id
1 'polypeptide(L)'
;QWTGEQNIHIQTVLHLNKGDDNARGHIGTELNNKAESVLLIARDNADADRSIVSPAIIRSKAFQPFAFRLSEDEGICLPKLDSDYTVLHPQVVAYQELTYEEHSKALREVFGQDTELGYGDLLVRLSSAYSTETGHTYRQTKLKELLRFLLRKGMIIKEGRGRYRFKVEDSL
;
A
#
# COMPACT_ATOMS: atom_id res chain seq x y z
N GLN A 1 11.59 -26.87 -8.50
CA GLN A 1 11.14 -28.25 -8.77
C GLN A 1 11.93 -29.24 -7.93
N TRP A 2 13.25 -29.40 -8.14
CA TRP A 2 14.08 -30.34 -7.37
C TRP A 2 13.97 -30.17 -5.84
N THR A 3 13.96 -28.94 -5.32
CA THR A 3 13.81 -28.67 -3.88
C THR A 3 12.51 -29.19 -3.30
N GLY A 4 11.40 -29.10 -4.04
CA GLY A 4 10.11 -29.62 -3.62
C GLY A 4 10.06 -31.15 -3.67
N GLU A 5 10.62 -31.76 -4.71
CA GLU A 5 10.68 -33.22 -4.86
C GLU A 5 11.59 -33.88 -3.82
N GLN A 6 12.66 -33.20 -3.41
CA GLN A 6 13.63 -33.70 -2.42
C GLN A 6 13.36 -33.20 -1.00
N ASN A 7 12.29 -32.43 -0.78
CA ASN A 7 11.96 -31.83 0.52
C ASN A 7 13.11 -31.02 1.13
N ILE A 8 13.75 -30.18 0.32
CA ILE A 8 14.88 -29.33 0.72
C ILE A 8 14.38 -27.88 0.87
N HIS A 9 14.59 -27.31 2.06
CA HIS A 9 14.36 -25.89 2.29
C HIS A 9 15.62 -25.08 1.98
N ILE A 10 15.51 -24.08 1.11
CA ILE A 10 16.58 -23.13 0.81
C ILE A 10 16.13 -21.76 1.28
N GLN A 11 16.89 -21.17 2.20
CA GLN A 11 16.70 -19.81 2.67
C GLN A 11 17.89 -18.95 2.26
N THR A 12 17.58 -17.77 1.71
CA THR A 12 18.59 -16.78 1.32
C THR A 12 18.29 -15.45 1.97
N VAL A 13 19.31 -14.76 2.46
CA VAL A 13 19.21 -13.39 2.97
C VAL A 13 19.90 -12.46 1.99
N LEU A 14 19.18 -11.44 1.53
CA LEU A 14 19.67 -10.44 0.59
C LEU A 14 19.46 -9.05 1.16
N HIS A 15 20.42 -8.17 0.92
CA HIS A 15 20.23 -6.74 1.15
C HIS A 15 19.61 -6.09 -0.09
N LEU A 16 18.72 -5.13 0.13
CA LEU A 16 18.18 -4.28 -0.93
C LEU A 16 19.20 -3.20 -1.32
N ASN A 17 19.08 -2.72 -2.55
CA ASN A 17 19.86 -1.59 -3.05
C ASN A 17 19.54 -0.31 -2.27
N LYS A 18 20.54 0.54 -2.08
CA LYS A 18 20.33 1.89 -1.55
C LYS A 18 19.56 2.72 -2.59
N GLY A 19 18.26 2.94 -2.37
CA GLY A 19 17.47 3.94 -3.09
C GLY A 19 16.35 3.43 -4.00
N ASP A 20 16.16 2.12 -4.18
CA ASP A 20 15.08 1.61 -5.04
C ASP A 20 14.39 0.30 -4.60
N ASP A 21 14.54 -0.11 -3.32
CA ASP A 21 13.92 -1.30 -2.71
C ASP A 21 14.06 -2.63 -3.50
N ASN A 22 14.95 -2.67 -4.48
CA ASN A 22 15.18 -3.84 -5.32
C ASN A 22 16.28 -4.73 -4.74
N ALA A 23 16.10 -6.05 -4.86
CA ALA A 23 17.15 -7.01 -4.54
C ALA A 23 18.34 -6.84 -5.50
N ARG A 24 19.57 -6.82 -4.95
CA ARG A 24 20.76 -6.41 -5.70
C ARG A 24 21.20 -7.43 -6.77
N GLY A 25 21.35 -6.93 -8.01
CA GLY A 25 22.00 -7.64 -9.12
C GLY A 25 21.16 -8.77 -9.74
N HIS A 26 21.72 -9.44 -10.76
CA HIS A 26 21.04 -10.51 -11.50
C HIS A 26 20.53 -11.64 -10.60
N ILE A 27 21.28 -11.97 -9.54
CA ILE A 27 20.91 -13.01 -8.58
C ILE A 27 19.67 -12.59 -7.78
N GLY A 28 19.54 -11.33 -7.38
CA GLY A 28 18.38 -10.83 -6.65
C GLY A 28 17.09 -10.94 -7.46
N THR A 29 17.14 -10.55 -8.74
CA THR A 29 16.01 -10.68 -9.66
C THR A 29 15.59 -12.13 -9.86
N GLU A 30 16.54 -13.03 -10.12
CA GLU A 30 16.23 -14.44 -10.32
C GLU A 30 15.70 -15.11 -9.04
N LEU A 31 16.24 -14.76 -7.86
CA LEU A 31 15.73 -15.27 -6.59
C LEU A 31 14.29 -14.80 -6.35
N ASN A 32 13.96 -13.53 -6.59
CA ASN A 32 12.57 -13.05 -6.50
C ASN A 32 11.64 -13.79 -7.48
N ASN A 33 12.13 -14.08 -8.69
CA ASN A 33 11.37 -14.81 -9.71
C ASN A 33 11.20 -16.30 -9.40
N LYS A 34 12.05 -16.91 -8.57
CA LYS A 34 12.00 -18.36 -8.28
C LYS A 34 11.53 -18.68 -6.87
N ALA A 35 11.73 -17.79 -5.91
CA ALA A 35 11.34 -17.98 -4.51
C ALA A 35 9.83 -18.19 -4.36
N GLU A 36 9.44 -19.10 -3.46
CA GLU A 36 8.04 -19.31 -3.10
C GLU A 36 7.50 -18.15 -2.26
N SER A 37 8.34 -17.67 -1.33
CA SER A 37 8.05 -16.57 -0.41
C SER A 37 9.26 -15.66 -0.30
N VAL A 38 9.01 -14.35 -0.38
CA VAL A 38 9.98 -13.27 -0.16
C VAL A 38 9.42 -12.40 0.95
N LEU A 39 10.20 -12.26 2.02
CA LEU A 39 9.85 -11.46 3.17
C LEU A 39 10.73 -10.21 3.20
N LEU A 40 10.12 -9.06 3.47
CA LEU A 40 10.83 -7.82 3.72
C LEU A 40 10.99 -7.66 5.23
N ILE A 41 12.21 -7.33 5.65
CA ILE A 41 12.52 -6.99 7.05
C ILE A 41 13.07 -5.57 7.07
N ALA A 42 12.39 -4.68 7.79
CA ALA A 42 12.77 -3.28 7.92
C ALA A 42 12.69 -2.84 9.38
N ARG A 43 13.52 -1.88 9.80
CA ARG A 43 13.35 -1.24 11.11
C ARG A 43 12.08 -0.38 11.10
N ASP A 44 11.38 -0.35 12.22
CA ASP A 44 10.27 0.57 12.41
C ASP A 44 10.82 2.01 12.47
N ASN A 45 10.15 2.94 11.77
CA ASN A 45 10.52 4.35 11.77
C ASN A 45 10.17 5.03 13.10
N ALA A 46 9.18 4.51 13.83
CA ALA A 46 8.77 5.03 15.12
C ALA A 46 9.57 4.42 16.29
N ASP A 47 10.17 3.23 16.09
CA ASP A 47 10.89 2.49 17.12
C ASP A 47 12.09 1.76 16.51
N ALA A 48 13.30 2.29 16.74
CA ALA A 48 14.52 1.78 16.13
C ALA A 48 14.92 0.35 16.60
N ASP A 49 14.38 -0.11 17.74
CA ASP A 49 14.66 -1.43 18.30
C ASP A 49 13.66 -2.50 17.79
N ARG A 50 12.60 -2.05 17.09
CA ARG A 50 11.61 -2.93 16.47
C ARG A 50 11.96 -3.17 15.00
N SER A 51 11.90 -4.43 14.58
CA SER A 51 11.98 -4.85 13.19
C SER A 51 10.63 -5.41 12.73
N ILE A 52 10.10 -4.88 11.65
CA ILE A 52 8.84 -5.30 11.02
C ILE A 52 9.15 -6.29 9.90
N VAL A 53 8.44 -7.41 9.90
CA VAL A 53 8.45 -8.42 8.84
C VAL A 53 7.15 -8.32 8.07
N SER A 54 7.25 -8.11 6.76
CA SER A 54 6.09 -8.02 5.87
C SER A 54 6.26 -8.91 4.64
N PRO A 55 5.15 -9.42 4.07
CA PRO A 55 5.21 -10.18 2.84
C PRO A 55 5.52 -9.26 1.65
N ALA A 56 6.58 -9.54 0.90
CA ALA A 56 6.88 -8.83 -0.35
C ALA A 56 6.32 -9.59 -1.57
N ILE A 57 6.58 -10.90 -1.65
CA ILE A 57 6.04 -11.80 -2.67
C ILE A 57 5.67 -13.10 -1.97
N ILE A 58 4.42 -13.54 -2.07
CA ILE A 58 3.99 -14.84 -1.55
C ILE A 58 3.09 -15.49 -2.61
N ARG A 59 3.44 -16.71 -3.02
CA ARG A 59 2.63 -17.48 -3.99
C ARG A 59 1.49 -18.27 -3.34
N SER A 60 1.62 -18.53 -2.05
CA SER A 60 0.64 -19.25 -1.22
C SER A 60 -0.23 -18.27 -0.41
N LYS A 61 -0.81 -18.69 0.72
CA LYS A 61 -1.59 -17.81 1.61
C LYS A 61 -0.67 -16.77 2.28
N ALA A 62 -0.91 -15.50 2.01
CA ALA A 62 -0.20 -14.40 2.66
C ALA A 62 -0.56 -14.30 4.16
N PHE A 63 0.33 -13.66 4.94
CA PHE A 63 0.16 -13.42 6.38
C PHE A 63 0.20 -11.91 6.67
N GLN A 64 -0.39 -11.51 7.80
CA GLN A 64 -0.36 -10.11 8.26
C GLN A 64 1.05 -9.76 8.75
N PRO A 65 1.56 -8.54 8.49
CA PRO A 65 2.84 -8.13 9.03
C PRO A 65 2.91 -8.34 10.55
N PHE A 66 4.09 -8.71 11.02
CA PHE A 66 4.37 -8.84 12.45
C PHE A 66 5.71 -8.19 12.74
N ALA A 67 6.00 -7.93 14.00
CA ALA A 67 7.28 -7.38 14.39
C ALA A 67 7.98 -8.23 15.43
N PHE A 68 9.30 -8.09 15.49
CA PHE A 68 10.13 -8.67 16.53
C PHE A 68 11.15 -7.64 17.01
N ARG A 69 11.62 -7.85 18.23
CA ARG A 69 12.75 -7.13 18.83
C ARG A 69 13.89 -8.10 19.06
N LEU A 70 15.10 -7.58 19.07
CA LEU A 70 16.24 -8.36 19.51
C LEU A 70 16.34 -8.28 21.03
N SER A 71 16.51 -9.43 21.68
CA SER A 71 16.78 -9.51 23.11
C SER A 71 18.04 -10.29 23.34
N GLU A 72 18.83 -9.89 24.33
CA GLU A 72 19.99 -10.64 24.77
C GLU A 72 19.57 -11.63 25.87
N ASP A 73 19.91 -12.89 25.68
CA ASP A 73 19.71 -13.97 26.66
C ASP A 73 21.02 -14.74 26.76
N GLU A 74 21.64 -14.73 27.94
CA GLU A 74 22.96 -15.34 28.18
C GLU A 74 24.06 -14.94 27.18
N GLY A 75 24.07 -13.69 26.71
CA GLY A 75 25.03 -13.18 25.72
C GLY A 75 24.70 -13.54 24.26
N ILE A 76 23.56 -14.19 24.02
CA ILE A 76 23.06 -14.54 22.69
C ILE A 76 21.93 -13.60 22.31
N CYS A 77 22.06 -12.94 21.16
CA CYS A 77 21.03 -12.06 20.63
C CYS A 77 19.96 -12.86 19.88
N LEU A 78 18.76 -12.94 20.43
CA LEU A 78 17.63 -13.72 19.89
C LEU A 78 16.45 -12.81 19.51
N PRO A 79 15.76 -13.08 18.39
CA PRO A 79 14.52 -12.39 18.04
C PRO A 79 13.37 -12.84 18.96
N LYS A 80 12.68 -11.88 19.57
CA LYS A 80 11.44 -12.07 20.34
C LYS A 80 10.29 -11.34 19.65
N LEU A 81 9.16 -12.02 19.51
CA LEU A 81 7.95 -11.43 18.93
C LEU A 81 7.53 -10.19 19.72
N ASP A 82 7.33 -9.08 19.03
CA ASP A 82 6.75 -7.88 19.62
C ASP A 82 5.22 -8.01 19.56
N SER A 83 4.62 -8.36 20.70
CA SER A 83 3.17 -8.56 20.81
C SER A 83 2.40 -7.23 20.88
N ASP A 84 3.10 -6.14 21.18
CA ASP A 84 2.54 -4.78 21.24
C ASP A 84 2.54 -4.12 19.86
N TYR A 85 3.20 -4.73 18.88
CA TYR A 85 3.08 -4.33 17.48
C TYR A 85 1.67 -4.64 16.99
N THR A 86 0.86 -3.59 17.01
CA THR A 86 -0.34 -3.54 16.21
C THR A 86 0.06 -3.15 14.80
N VAL A 87 -0.47 -3.86 13.81
CA VAL A 87 -0.34 -3.45 12.43
C VAL A 87 -1.09 -2.13 12.28
N LEU A 88 -0.38 -1.02 12.49
CA LEU A 88 -0.81 0.32 12.10
C LEU A 88 -0.72 0.37 10.57
N HIS A 89 -1.58 -0.40 9.92
CA HIS A 89 -1.95 -0.02 8.58
C HIS A 89 -2.81 1.25 8.73
N PRO A 90 -2.46 2.39 8.11
CA PRO A 90 -3.48 2.96 7.26
C PRO A 90 -3.79 1.83 6.27
N GLN A 91 -4.92 1.13 6.46
CA GLN A 91 -5.30 0.02 5.58
C GLN A 91 -5.15 0.52 4.16
N VAL A 92 -4.27 -0.14 3.39
CA VAL A 92 -4.17 0.17 1.97
C VAL A 92 -5.40 -0.42 1.31
N VAL A 93 -6.51 0.29 1.46
CA VAL A 93 -7.81 -0.06 0.93
C VAL A 93 -7.84 0.40 -0.52
N ALA A 94 -8.08 -0.53 -1.44
CA ALA A 94 -8.26 -0.15 -2.83
C ALA A 94 -9.46 0.82 -2.92
N TYR A 95 -9.40 1.84 -3.76
CA TYR A 95 -10.51 2.80 -3.85
C TYR A 95 -11.85 2.13 -4.19
N GLN A 96 -11.85 0.93 -4.76
CA GLN A 96 -13.06 0.15 -5.05
C GLN A 96 -13.72 -0.45 -3.81
N GLU A 97 -12.97 -0.59 -2.72
CA GLU A 97 -13.40 -1.17 -1.45
C GLU A 97 -13.88 -0.10 -0.45
N LEU A 98 -13.64 1.19 -0.76
CA LEU A 98 -14.16 2.29 0.03
C LEU A 98 -15.69 2.34 -0.03
N THR A 99 -16.28 2.68 1.10
CA THR A 99 -17.69 2.99 1.24
C THR A 99 -18.05 4.29 0.53
N TYR A 100 -19.34 4.50 0.31
CA TYR A 100 -19.84 5.77 -0.24
C TYR A 100 -19.47 6.97 0.64
N GLU A 101 -19.49 6.80 1.97
CA GLU A 101 -19.17 7.87 2.92
C GLU A 101 -17.68 8.27 2.84
N GLU A 102 -16.78 7.30 2.74
CA GLU A 102 -15.34 7.56 2.56
C GLU A 102 -15.05 8.26 1.23
N HIS A 103 -15.68 7.82 0.14
CA HIS A 103 -15.61 8.53 -1.14
C HIS A 103 -16.16 9.95 -1.05
N SER A 104 -17.30 10.15 -0.38
CA SER A 104 -17.90 11.46 -0.20
C SER A 104 -17.02 12.38 0.64
N LYS A 105 -16.39 11.87 1.69
CA LYS A 105 -15.44 12.60 2.53
C LYS A 105 -14.22 13.05 1.71
N ALA A 106 -13.61 12.13 0.96
CA ALA A 106 -12.49 12.45 0.07
C ALA A 106 -12.89 13.50 -0.98
N LEU A 107 -14.08 13.40 -1.57
CA LEU A 107 -14.54 14.35 -2.58
C LEU A 107 -14.86 15.73 -2.02
N ARG A 108 -15.36 15.82 -0.78
CA ARG A 108 -15.50 17.12 -0.10
C ARG A 108 -14.15 17.80 0.10
N GLU A 109 -13.09 17.04 0.39
CA GLU A 109 -11.73 17.59 0.47
C GLU A 109 -11.19 18.01 -0.91
N VAL A 110 -11.41 17.19 -1.94
CA VAL A 110 -10.97 17.48 -3.33
C VAL A 110 -11.56 18.79 -3.84
N PHE A 111 -12.87 18.95 -3.68
CA PHE A 111 -13.58 20.13 -4.18
C PHE A 111 -13.47 21.31 -3.21
N GLY A 112 -13.45 21.07 -1.90
CA GLY A 112 -13.35 22.12 -0.89
C GLY A 112 -14.46 23.16 -1.07
N GLN A 113 -14.08 24.40 -1.39
CA GLN A 113 -15.00 25.50 -1.71
C GLN A 113 -15.25 25.66 -3.22
N ASP A 114 -14.49 24.94 -4.06
CA ASP A 114 -14.62 25.03 -5.51
C ASP A 114 -15.82 24.19 -5.98
N THR A 115 -16.74 24.83 -6.69
CA THR A 115 -17.91 24.16 -7.27
C THR A 115 -17.56 23.29 -8.48
N GLU A 116 -16.48 23.63 -9.18
CA GLU A 116 -16.00 22.91 -10.36
C GLU A 116 -14.48 22.93 -10.48
N LEU A 117 -13.91 21.80 -10.91
CA LEU A 117 -12.48 21.66 -11.15
C LEU A 117 -12.18 21.30 -12.61
N GLY A 118 -11.06 21.82 -13.11
CA GLY A 118 -10.48 21.36 -14.37
C GLY A 118 -9.83 19.98 -14.22
N TYR A 119 -9.65 19.26 -15.33
CA TYR A 119 -9.10 17.90 -15.32
C TYR A 119 -7.74 17.78 -14.62
N GLY A 120 -6.81 18.71 -14.87
CA GLY A 120 -5.47 18.70 -14.27
C GLY A 120 -5.52 18.83 -12.75
N ASP A 121 -6.15 19.90 -12.27
CA ASP A 121 -6.29 20.19 -10.84
C ASP A 121 -7.06 19.08 -10.11
N LEU A 122 -8.09 18.54 -10.75
CA LEU A 122 -8.87 17.43 -10.20
C LEU A 122 -8.00 16.19 -9.93
N LEU A 123 -7.14 15.80 -10.87
CA LEU A 123 -6.28 14.63 -10.67
C LEU A 123 -5.25 14.85 -9.56
N VAL A 124 -4.69 16.06 -9.45
CA VAL A 124 -3.73 16.40 -8.38
C VAL A 124 -4.42 16.30 -7.02
N ARG A 125 -5.62 16.89 -6.89
CA ARG A 125 -6.37 16.87 -5.62
C ARG A 125 -6.90 15.48 -5.27
N LEU A 126 -7.38 14.71 -6.25
CA LEU A 126 -7.78 13.31 -6.06
C LEU A 126 -6.61 12.48 -5.54
N SER A 127 -5.40 12.70 -6.07
CA SER A 127 -4.20 12.00 -5.58
C SER A 127 -3.92 12.29 -4.12
N SER A 128 -4.07 13.55 -3.69
CA SER A 128 -3.85 13.96 -2.30
C SER A 128 -4.91 13.34 -1.38
N ALA A 129 -6.19 13.59 -1.66
CA ALA A 129 -7.29 13.17 -0.78
C ALA A 129 -7.38 11.64 -0.66
N TYR A 130 -7.23 10.90 -1.77
CA TYR A 130 -7.28 9.44 -1.72
C TYR A 130 -6.02 8.82 -1.12
N SER A 131 -4.88 9.51 -1.12
CA SER A 131 -3.70 9.03 -0.39
C SER A 131 -3.95 9.05 1.11
N THR A 132 -4.67 10.06 1.62
CA THR A 132 -5.09 10.13 3.02
C THR A 132 -6.08 9.02 3.39
N GLU A 133 -7.11 8.78 2.57
CA GLU A 133 -8.14 7.78 2.88
C GLU A 133 -7.68 6.33 2.62
N THR A 134 -6.82 6.09 1.63
CA THR A 134 -6.37 4.75 1.24
C THR A 134 -4.96 4.40 1.71
N GLY A 135 -4.27 5.30 2.42
CA GLY A 135 -2.89 5.07 2.86
C GLY A 135 -1.87 4.89 1.72
N HIS A 136 -2.24 5.13 0.46
CA HIS A 136 -1.38 4.91 -0.71
C HIS A 136 -1.60 5.94 -1.82
N THR A 137 -0.50 6.42 -2.41
CA THR A 137 -0.52 7.40 -3.50
C THR A 137 -0.72 6.74 -4.88
N TYR A 138 -1.84 7.04 -5.54
CA TYR A 138 -2.13 6.51 -6.88
C TYR A 138 -1.32 7.20 -8.00
N ARG A 139 -0.73 6.40 -8.90
CA ARG A 139 -0.09 6.91 -10.13
C ARG A 139 -1.15 7.35 -11.16
N GLN A 140 -0.76 8.17 -12.13
CA GLN A 140 -1.67 8.75 -13.13
C GLN A 140 -2.63 7.76 -13.81
N THR A 141 -2.17 6.57 -14.19
CA THR A 141 -3.03 5.55 -14.83
C THR A 141 -4.16 5.12 -13.90
N LYS A 142 -3.85 4.90 -12.62
CA LYS A 142 -4.83 4.52 -11.60
C LYS A 142 -5.75 5.68 -11.20
N LEU A 143 -5.24 6.91 -11.17
CA LEU A 143 -6.08 8.10 -10.96
C LEU A 143 -7.13 8.29 -12.07
N LYS A 144 -6.76 7.98 -13.32
CA LYS A 144 -7.72 7.99 -14.44
C LYS A 144 -8.80 6.91 -14.29
N GLU A 145 -8.44 5.73 -13.79
CA GLU A 145 -9.40 4.67 -13.47
C GLU A 145 -10.34 5.08 -12.33
N LEU A 146 -9.79 5.66 -11.25
CA LEU A 146 -10.56 6.21 -10.13
C LEU A 146 -11.56 7.27 -10.61
N LEU A 147 -11.13 8.23 -11.44
CA LEU A 147 -12.04 9.24 -11.99
C LEU A 147 -13.19 8.61 -12.78
N ARG A 148 -12.91 7.62 -13.63
CA ARG A 148 -13.96 6.89 -14.37
C ARG A 148 -14.90 6.14 -13.43
N PHE A 149 -14.37 5.54 -12.37
CA PHE A 149 -15.16 4.87 -11.35
C PHE A 149 -16.14 5.84 -10.67
N LEU A 150 -15.68 7.02 -10.25
CA LEU A 150 -16.50 8.04 -9.61
C LEU A 150 -17.56 8.64 -10.54
N LEU A 151 -17.24 8.82 -11.83
CA LEU A 151 -18.20 9.20 -12.86
C LEU A 151 -19.28 8.12 -13.04
N ARG A 152 -18.89 6.84 -13.07
CA ARG A 152 -19.84 5.71 -13.19
C ARG A 152 -20.74 5.57 -11.96
N LYS A 153 -20.22 5.87 -10.77
CA LYS A 153 -20.98 5.91 -9.51
C LYS A 153 -21.87 7.16 -9.40
N GLY A 154 -21.74 8.13 -10.31
CA GLY A 154 -22.52 9.37 -10.30
C GLY A 154 -22.12 10.35 -9.19
N MET A 155 -20.98 10.14 -8.52
CA MET A 155 -20.47 11.01 -7.47
C MET A 155 -19.81 12.26 -8.06
N ILE A 156 -19.21 12.14 -9.24
CA ILE A 156 -18.71 13.27 -10.03
C ILE A 156 -19.54 13.36 -11.31
N ILE A 157 -19.83 14.60 -11.74
CA ILE A 157 -20.49 14.90 -13.02
C ILE A 157 -19.52 15.69 -13.88
N LYS A 158 -19.41 15.31 -15.16
CA LYS A 158 -18.63 16.04 -16.15
C LYS A 158 -19.52 17.05 -16.87
N GLU A 159 -19.21 18.32 -16.72
CA GLU A 159 -19.91 19.45 -17.36
C GLU A 159 -19.33 19.74 -18.76
N GLY A 160 -20.10 20.47 -19.57
CA GLY A 160 -19.90 20.70 -21.01
C GLY A 160 -18.61 21.41 -21.46
N ARG A 161 -17.64 21.64 -20.56
CA ARG A 161 -16.36 22.31 -20.84
C ARG A 161 -15.13 21.56 -20.32
N GLY A 162 -15.25 20.26 -20.07
CA GLY A 162 -14.15 19.47 -19.46
C GLY A 162 -13.92 19.82 -17.99
N ARG A 163 -14.94 20.41 -17.36
CA ARG A 163 -15.03 20.73 -15.94
C ARG A 163 -15.77 19.61 -15.24
N TYR A 164 -15.44 19.37 -13.99
CA TYR A 164 -16.03 18.33 -13.17
C TYR A 164 -16.62 18.95 -11.92
N ARG A 165 -17.75 18.46 -11.46
CA ARG A 165 -18.39 18.88 -10.21
C ARG A 165 -18.70 17.68 -9.31
N PHE A 166 -18.65 17.88 -8.01
CA PHE A 166 -19.11 16.90 -7.03
C PHE A 166 -20.63 16.94 -6.90
N LYS A 167 -21.29 15.77 -6.94
CA LYS A 167 -22.72 15.65 -6.68
C LYS A 167 -22.92 15.30 -5.21
N VAL A 168 -23.25 16.31 -4.40
CA VAL A 168 -23.69 16.10 -3.02
C VAL A 168 -25.11 15.55 -3.06
N GLU A 169 -25.34 14.34 -2.57
CA GLU A 169 -26.70 13.91 -2.24
C GLU A 169 -27.08 14.58 -0.92
N ASP A 170 -27.90 15.63 -1.01
CA ASP A 170 -28.63 16.12 0.15
C ASP A 170 -29.56 14.99 0.61
N SER A 171 -29.36 14.54 1.84
CA SER A 171 -30.31 13.69 2.53
C SER A 171 -31.60 14.50 2.67
N LEU A 172 -32.66 14.05 2.01
CA LEU A 172 -34.03 14.45 2.31
C LEU A 172 -34.39 14.12 3.77
#